data_AF-A0A433F5Q8-F1
#
_entry.id   AF-A0A433F5Q8-F1
#
_cell.length_a   1.000
_cell.length_b   1.000
_cell.length_c   1.000
_cell.angle_alpha   90.00
_cell.angle_beta   90.00
_cell.angle_gamma   90.00
#
_symmetry.space_group_name_H-M   'P 1'
#
loop_
_entity.id
_entity.type
_entity.pdbx_description
1 polymer ?
#
loop_
_entity_poly.entity_id
_entity_poly.type
_entity_poly.pdbx_seq_one_letter_code
_entity_poly.pdbx_strand_id
1 'polypeptide(L)'
;MTSEPQPAFGAPTTGERELVARVGEWVMSVLRSEPGWDAMLVEFKPQGGRVHLRVIEDRGGVATPGAAGPIKQDSAVLETLTELQRSCYVPGRGSWFSASVTITAKGWPEPELSTTASYHFHDLPHVYAQEGPYTAQDVLAQLEAFPRTRERTPEWAVELAEQAGVELPFADSAEDASGGDIHPRLRAAAEAYTREPGERAMARALREALVGTVLLDVSGSDLVPGEDGQPVGPESHIRVQTVSQADGTRALAVYTSAEQAREMFSRSNRNEELAEPVLLRQRASATLEMVAKDRQYDEVVVDPASEHALRIPRQQIEWVARSPHNEALKQALLDNNMSGVLGALFNPGGHLLLGTREQGENAVPVMVQPSQEGAAPDTLLVFTSAAEVAALDPQLTVRSAPTRQILDFVLDSDAAAICINAIAPVTTLPTEQLREMLELVTQHEKDLAESQGEQPEGSKGDDAASGA
;
A
#
# COMPACT_ATOMS: atom_id res chain seq x y z
N MET A 1 -39.49 -35.71 6.76
CA MET A 1 -38.25 -35.05 7.20
C MET A 1 -37.25 -35.22 6.08
N THR A 2 -37.25 -34.28 5.15
CA THR A 2 -36.37 -34.24 3.97
C THR A 2 -35.37 -33.12 4.22
N SER A 3 -34.14 -33.51 4.52
CA SER A 3 -33.02 -32.58 4.64
C SER A 3 -32.61 -32.10 3.25
N GLU A 4 -32.64 -30.78 3.06
CA GLU A 4 -32.03 -30.14 1.89
C GLU A 4 -30.49 -30.22 2.01
N PRO A 5 -29.78 -30.44 0.90
CA PRO A 5 -28.33 -30.42 0.89
C PRO A 5 -27.82 -28.98 0.94
N GLN A 6 -27.06 -28.70 2.00
CA GLN A 6 -26.26 -27.50 2.18
C GLN A 6 -25.21 -27.38 1.06
N PRO A 7 -25.04 -26.22 0.40
CA PRO A 7 -24.03 -26.07 -0.65
C PRO A 7 -22.64 -26.17 -0.04
N ALA A 8 -21.85 -27.08 -0.59
CA ALA A 8 -20.46 -27.29 -0.23
C ALA A 8 -19.62 -26.08 -0.67
N PHE A 9 -19.05 -25.35 0.29
CA PHE A 9 -17.92 -24.45 0.03
C PHE A 9 -16.69 -25.32 -0.23
N GLY A 10 -16.36 -25.54 -1.50
CA GLY A 10 -15.24 -26.41 -1.88
C GLY A 10 -14.76 -26.19 -3.31
N ALA A 11 -13.85 -25.24 -3.49
CA ALA A 11 -12.78 -25.29 -4.49
C ALA A 11 -11.60 -24.46 -3.94
N PRO A 12 -10.33 -24.86 -4.19
CA PRO A 12 -9.19 -23.99 -3.90
C PRO A 12 -9.35 -22.71 -4.71
N THR A 13 -9.38 -21.55 -4.04
CA THR A 13 -9.34 -20.26 -4.72
C THR A 13 -8.02 -20.14 -5.46
N THR A 14 -8.06 -20.19 -6.79
CA THR A 14 -6.94 -19.84 -7.67
C THR A 14 -6.38 -18.50 -7.21
N GLY A 15 -5.09 -18.46 -6.86
CA GLY A 15 -4.48 -17.25 -6.34
C GLY A 15 -4.44 -16.15 -7.40
N GLU A 16 -4.55 -14.88 -6.99
CA GLU A 16 -4.48 -13.71 -7.89
C GLU A 16 -3.30 -13.80 -8.87
N ARG A 17 -2.13 -14.20 -8.39
CA ARG A 17 -0.90 -14.38 -9.20
C ARG A 17 -1.07 -15.40 -10.33
N GLU A 18 -1.81 -16.48 -10.09
CA GLU A 18 -2.10 -17.51 -11.08
C GLU A 18 -3.11 -17.04 -12.12
N LEU A 19 -4.13 -16.27 -11.69
CA LEU A 19 -5.10 -15.64 -12.60
C LEU A 19 -4.40 -14.61 -13.51
N VAL A 20 -3.52 -13.77 -12.95
CA VAL A 20 -2.72 -12.80 -13.71
C VAL A 20 -1.79 -13.50 -14.70
N ALA A 21 -1.11 -14.58 -14.30
CA ALA A 21 -0.28 -15.37 -15.19
C ALA A 21 -1.09 -15.96 -16.37
N ARG A 22 -2.28 -16.52 -16.11
CA ARG A 22 -3.19 -17.03 -17.14
C ARG A 22 -3.68 -15.94 -18.11
N VAL A 23 -3.94 -14.73 -17.61
CA VAL A 23 -4.27 -13.58 -18.47
C VAL A 23 -3.06 -13.22 -19.35
N GLY A 24 -1.85 -13.17 -18.79
CA GLY A 24 -0.61 -12.93 -19.54
C GLY A 24 -0.36 -13.98 -20.63
N GLU A 25 -0.49 -15.27 -20.31
CA GLU A 25 -0.39 -16.37 -21.27
C GLU A 25 -1.42 -16.25 -22.40
N TRP A 26 -2.67 -15.89 -22.05
CA TRP A 26 -3.72 -15.67 -23.03
C TRP A 26 -3.38 -14.50 -23.96
N VAL A 27 -2.95 -13.36 -23.41
CA VAL A 27 -2.51 -12.21 -24.19
C VAL A 27 -1.46 -12.63 -25.21
N MET A 28 -0.44 -13.36 -24.76
CA MET A 28 0.64 -13.86 -25.62
C MET A 28 0.17 -14.87 -26.67
N SER A 29 -0.89 -15.63 -26.39
CA SER A 29 -1.46 -16.58 -27.36
C SER A 29 -2.27 -15.90 -28.47
N VAL A 30 -2.85 -14.73 -28.21
CA VAL A 30 -3.75 -14.03 -29.13
C VAL A 30 -3.05 -12.90 -29.88
N LEU A 31 -2.11 -12.22 -29.24
CA LEU A 31 -1.32 -11.17 -29.87
C LEU A 31 -0.24 -11.78 -30.78
N ARG A 32 -0.19 -11.30 -32.02
CA ARG A 32 0.83 -11.68 -33.00
C ARG A 32 1.89 -10.59 -33.13
N SER A 33 2.48 -10.23 -32.00
CA SER A 33 3.51 -9.20 -31.96
C SER A 33 4.84 -9.76 -32.41
N GLU A 34 5.55 -9.02 -33.25
CA GLU A 34 6.89 -9.42 -33.70
C GLU A 34 7.88 -9.40 -32.52
N PRO A 35 8.80 -10.37 -32.43
CA PRO A 35 9.90 -10.36 -31.46
C PRO A 35 10.63 -9.02 -31.34
N GLY A 36 11.14 -8.71 -30.14
CA GLY A 36 11.97 -7.53 -29.89
C GLY A 36 11.27 -6.36 -29.16
N TRP A 37 10.18 -6.62 -28.44
CA TRP A 37 9.58 -5.65 -27.51
C TRP A 37 10.06 -5.88 -26.08
N ASP A 38 10.05 -4.82 -25.26
CA ASP A 38 10.55 -4.83 -23.88
C ASP A 38 9.41 -5.03 -22.88
N ALA A 39 8.28 -4.35 -23.13
CA ALA A 39 7.07 -4.51 -22.33
C ALA A 39 5.79 -4.43 -23.18
N MET A 40 4.71 -5.02 -22.68
CA MET A 40 3.36 -4.84 -23.16
C MET A 40 2.46 -4.49 -21.98
N LEU A 41 1.80 -3.33 -22.06
CA LEU A 41 0.74 -2.95 -21.15
C LEU A 41 -0.60 -3.31 -21.80
N VAL A 42 -1.35 -4.20 -21.16
CA VAL A 42 -2.69 -4.60 -21.60
C VAL A 42 -3.70 -4.16 -20.56
N GLU A 43 -4.55 -3.22 -20.94
CA GLU A 43 -5.63 -2.70 -20.11
C GLU A 43 -6.93 -3.42 -20.41
N PHE A 44 -7.74 -3.65 -19.38
CA PHE A 44 -9.03 -4.31 -19.42
C PHE A 44 -10.08 -3.47 -18.71
N LYS A 45 -11.27 -3.35 -19.30
CA LYS A 45 -12.43 -2.74 -18.64
C LYS A 45 -13.73 -3.46 -19.02
N PRO A 46 -14.60 -3.82 -18.07
CA PRO A 46 -15.95 -4.26 -18.38
C PRO A 46 -16.83 -3.03 -18.71
N GLN A 47 -17.47 -3.03 -19.88
CA GLN A 47 -18.35 -1.95 -20.34
C GLN A 47 -19.38 -2.51 -21.33
N GLY A 48 -20.64 -2.09 -21.26
CA GLY A 48 -21.70 -2.49 -22.18
C GLY A 48 -21.95 -4.00 -22.23
N GLY A 49 -21.77 -4.71 -21.12
CA GLY A 49 -21.89 -6.17 -21.04
C GLY A 49 -20.78 -6.93 -21.76
N ARG A 50 -19.66 -6.28 -22.08
CA ARG A 50 -18.47 -6.86 -22.69
C ARG A 50 -17.22 -6.47 -21.91
N VAL A 51 -16.14 -7.20 -22.09
CA VAL A 51 -14.82 -6.75 -21.63
C VAL A 51 -14.06 -6.20 -22.82
N HIS A 52 -13.60 -4.97 -22.69
CA HIS A 52 -12.78 -4.28 -23.67
C HIS A 52 -11.32 -4.40 -23.26
N LEU A 53 -10.44 -4.55 -24.25
CA LEU A 53 -9.00 -4.51 -24.06
C LEU A 53 -8.37 -3.38 -24.86
N ARG A 54 -7.20 -2.94 -24.39
CA ARG A 54 -6.26 -2.09 -25.12
C ARG A 54 -4.85 -2.57 -24.88
N VAL A 55 -4.05 -2.67 -25.92
CA VAL A 55 -2.63 -3.04 -25.86
C VAL A 55 -1.79 -1.83 -26.17
N ILE A 56 -0.70 -1.66 -25.42
CA ILE A 56 0.37 -0.71 -25.70
C ILE A 56 1.67 -1.52 -25.63
N GLU A 57 2.42 -1.54 -26.74
CA GLU A 57 3.73 -2.18 -26.80
C GLU A 57 4.82 -1.15 -26.56
N ASP A 58 5.79 -1.45 -25.71
CA ASP A 58 7.02 -0.67 -25.55
C ASP A 58 8.18 -1.37 -26.25
N ARG A 59 8.85 -0.64 -27.14
CA ARG A 59 10.07 -1.07 -27.85
C ARG A 59 11.12 0.02 -27.74
N GLY A 60 12.20 -0.25 -27.01
CA GLY A 60 13.30 0.68 -26.79
C GLY A 60 12.86 2.00 -26.15
N GLY A 61 11.88 1.96 -25.24
CA GLY A 61 11.31 3.13 -24.58
C GLY A 61 10.26 3.89 -25.43
N VAL A 62 9.84 3.32 -26.56
CA VAL A 62 8.82 3.91 -27.43
C VAL A 62 7.50 3.13 -27.29
N ALA A 63 6.55 3.75 -26.59
CA ALA A 63 5.19 3.22 -26.44
C ALA A 63 4.36 3.38 -27.72
N THR A 64 3.99 2.26 -28.33
CA THR A 64 3.19 2.18 -29.56
C THR A 64 1.82 1.57 -29.26
N PRO A 65 0.71 2.26 -29.58
CA PRO A 65 -0.62 1.68 -29.44
C PRO A 65 -0.78 0.42 -30.32
N GLY A 66 -1.27 -0.65 -29.71
CA GLY A 66 -1.57 -1.93 -30.35
C GLY A 66 -3.07 -2.14 -30.58
N ALA A 67 -3.52 -3.39 -30.41
CA ALA A 67 -4.92 -3.75 -30.56
C ALA A 67 -5.80 -3.10 -29.49
N ALA A 68 -6.99 -2.61 -29.88
CA ALA A 68 -8.00 -2.12 -28.95
C ALA A 68 -9.40 -2.53 -29.42
N GLY A 69 -10.25 -2.97 -28.50
CA GLY A 69 -11.62 -3.37 -28.80
C GLY A 69 -12.19 -4.44 -27.86
N PRO A 70 -13.43 -4.91 -28.11
CA PRO A 70 -14.06 -5.92 -27.28
C PRO A 70 -13.41 -7.30 -27.46
N ILE A 71 -13.24 -8.01 -26.35
CA ILE A 71 -12.88 -9.42 -26.34
C ILE A 71 -14.06 -10.24 -26.90
N LYS A 72 -13.75 -11.27 -27.70
CA LYS A 72 -14.76 -12.20 -28.22
C LYS A 72 -15.51 -12.89 -27.08
N GLN A 73 -16.82 -13.00 -27.20
CA GLN A 73 -17.70 -13.53 -26.14
C GLN A 73 -17.43 -14.99 -25.76
N ASP A 74 -16.82 -15.77 -26.66
CA ASP A 74 -16.42 -17.17 -26.45
C ASP A 74 -14.96 -17.31 -25.97
N SER A 75 -14.27 -16.20 -25.67
CA SER A 75 -12.88 -16.24 -25.21
C SER A 75 -12.77 -16.79 -23.78
N ALA A 76 -11.93 -17.80 -23.60
CA ALA A 76 -11.66 -18.43 -22.31
C ALA A 76 -11.11 -17.46 -21.24
N VAL A 77 -10.51 -16.33 -21.65
CA VAL A 77 -10.00 -15.32 -20.70
C VAL A 77 -11.11 -14.57 -19.96
N LEU A 78 -12.34 -14.53 -20.50
CA LEU A 78 -13.43 -13.78 -19.88
C LEU A 78 -13.78 -14.34 -18.50
N GLU A 79 -13.74 -15.66 -18.35
CA GLU A 79 -13.94 -16.32 -17.05
C GLU A 79 -12.78 -15.99 -16.11
N THR A 80 -11.53 -16.04 -16.59
CA THR A 80 -10.34 -15.67 -15.80
C THR A 80 -10.37 -14.22 -15.35
N LEU A 81 -10.78 -13.27 -16.20
CA LEU A 81 -10.92 -11.85 -15.83
C LEU A 81 -12.05 -11.63 -14.83
N THR A 82 -13.13 -12.39 -14.94
CA THR A 82 -14.24 -12.35 -13.98
C THR A 82 -13.81 -12.92 -12.63
N GLU A 83 -13.09 -14.04 -12.61
CA GLU A 83 -12.48 -14.61 -11.41
C GLU A 83 -11.47 -13.64 -10.79
N LEU A 84 -10.65 -12.98 -11.60
CA LEU A 84 -9.71 -11.96 -11.14
C LEU A 84 -10.45 -10.79 -10.49
N GLN A 85 -11.50 -10.27 -11.12
CA GLN A 85 -12.32 -9.20 -10.55
C GLN A 85 -13.00 -9.64 -9.24
N ARG A 86 -13.48 -10.88 -9.15
CA ARG A 86 -14.02 -11.44 -7.90
C ARG A 86 -12.95 -11.63 -6.82
N SER A 87 -11.72 -11.99 -7.19
CA SER A 87 -10.64 -12.16 -6.23
C SER A 87 -10.23 -10.83 -5.59
N CYS A 88 -10.41 -9.72 -6.30
CA CYS A 88 -10.17 -8.36 -5.81
C CYS A 88 -11.40 -7.72 -5.14
N TYR A 89 -12.55 -8.39 -5.12
CA TYR A 89 -13.76 -7.86 -4.52
C TYR A 89 -13.66 -7.85 -3.00
N VAL A 90 -13.95 -6.68 -2.41
CA VAL A 90 -14.13 -6.54 -0.97
C VAL A 90 -15.57 -6.07 -0.71
N PRO A 91 -16.35 -6.77 0.14
CA PRO A 91 -17.67 -6.32 0.54
C PRO A 91 -17.71 -4.84 0.92
N GLY A 92 -18.69 -4.10 0.40
CA GLY A 92 -18.86 -2.66 0.60
C GLY A 92 -17.81 -1.75 -0.05
N ARG A 93 -16.65 -2.26 -0.50
CA ARG A 93 -15.65 -1.48 -1.27
C ARG A 93 -15.70 -1.75 -2.76
N GLY A 94 -16.33 -2.86 -3.15
CA GLY A 94 -16.43 -3.29 -4.54
C GLY A 94 -15.12 -3.88 -5.06
N SER A 95 -15.05 -4.02 -6.39
CA SER A 95 -13.85 -4.44 -7.12
C SER A 95 -13.42 -3.36 -8.11
N TRP A 96 -12.31 -3.56 -8.81
CA TRP A 96 -11.77 -2.58 -9.75
C TRP A 96 -12.71 -2.29 -10.93
N PHE A 97 -12.67 -1.07 -11.47
CA PHE A 97 -13.42 -0.66 -12.67
C PHE A 97 -12.63 -0.94 -13.95
N SER A 98 -11.29 -0.89 -13.85
CA SER A 98 -10.38 -1.35 -14.90
C SER A 98 -9.13 -1.97 -14.28
N ALA A 99 -8.44 -2.79 -15.05
CA ALA A 99 -7.20 -3.45 -14.65
C ALA A 99 -6.16 -3.33 -15.77
N SER A 100 -4.90 -3.35 -15.39
CA SER A 100 -3.77 -3.30 -16.30
C SER A 100 -2.87 -4.51 -16.03
N VAL A 101 -2.44 -5.21 -17.06
CA VAL A 101 -1.49 -6.31 -16.99
C VAL A 101 -0.26 -5.92 -17.79
N THR A 102 0.90 -5.89 -17.15
CA THR A 102 2.18 -5.61 -17.80
C THR A 102 2.93 -6.90 -17.99
N ILE A 103 3.30 -7.20 -19.24
CA ILE A 103 4.12 -8.33 -19.62
C ILE A 103 5.48 -7.80 -20.04
N THR A 104 6.56 -8.23 -19.42
CA THR A 104 7.94 -7.84 -19.80
C THR A 104 8.66 -9.01 -20.43
N ALA A 105 9.42 -8.78 -21.49
CA ALA A 105 10.23 -9.79 -22.17
C ALA A 105 11.72 -9.47 -22.08
N LYS A 106 12.55 -10.47 -21.77
CA LYS A 106 14.02 -10.37 -21.81
C LYS A 106 14.64 -11.57 -22.51
N GLY A 107 15.68 -11.36 -23.31
CA GLY A 107 16.44 -12.48 -23.90
C GLY A 107 15.91 -13.01 -25.23
N TRP A 108 15.36 -12.14 -26.08
CA TRP A 108 14.96 -12.49 -27.45
C TRP A 108 16.06 -13.26 -28.22
N PRO A 109 15.69 -14.23 -29.09
CA PRO A 109 14.36 -14.50 -29.64
C PRO A 109 13.44 -15.40 -28.79
N GLU A 110 13.95 -16.03 -27.73
CA GLU A 110 13.19 -16.89 -26.80
C GLU A 110 13.12 -16.20 -25.43
N PRO A 111 12.22 -15.22 -25.23
CA PRO A 111 12.29 -14.37 -24.06
C PRO A 111 11.78 -15.07 -22.79
N GLU A 112 12.41 -14.77 -21.66
CA GLU A 112 11.80 -14.94 -20.35
C GLU A 112 10.73 -13.88 -20.14
N LEU A 113 9.51 -14.32 -19.84
CA LEU A 113 8.36 -13.45 -19.63
C LEU A 113 8.08 -13.28 -18.15
N SER A 114 7.81 -12.05 -17.72
CA SER A 114 7.30 -11.74 -16.39
C SER A 114 5.98 -10.98 -16.53
N THR A 115 5.00 -11.28 -15.68
CA THR A 115 3.68 -10.67 -15.72
C THR A 115 3.33 -10.05 -14.37
N THR A 116 2.89 -8.80 -14.38
CA THR A 116 2.39 -8.08 -13.21
C THR A 116 1.03 -7.46 -13.52
N ALA A 117 0.24 -7.16 -12.49
CA ALA A 117 -1.05 -6.51 -12.65
C ALA A 117 -1.19 -5.29 -11.74
N SER A 118 -2.03 -4.36 -12.15
CA SER A 118 -2.45 -3.18 -11.39
C SER A 118 -3.95 -3.02 -11.56
N TYR A 119 -4.64 -2.55 -10.52
CA TYR A 119 -6.09 -2.47 -10.49
C TYR A 119 -6.54 -1.06 -10.12
N HIS A 120 -7.50 -0.54 -10.87
CA HIS A 120 -7.96 0.83 -10.74
C HIS A 120 -9.37 0.82 -10.14
N PHE A 121 -9.45 1.09 -8.84
CA PHE A 121 -10.70 1.01 -8.06
C PHE A 121 -11.48 2.31 -8.02
N HIS A 122 -10.83 3.43 -8.33
CA HIS A 122 -11.39 4.77 -8.15
C HIS A 122 -11.35 5.62 -9.42
N ASP A 123 -10.61 5.20 -10.44
CA ASP A 123 -10.43 5.98 -11.65
C ASP A 123 -11.54 5.71 -12.66
N LEU A 124 -11.98 6.76 -13.34
CA LEU A 124 -12.90 6.67 -14.47
C LEU A 124 -12.23 5.90 -15.62
N PRO A 125 -12.81 4.80 -16.12
CA PRO A 125 -12.22 4.08 -17.25
C PRO A 125 -12.17 4.95 -18.51
N HIS A 126 -10.97 5.07 -19.09
CA HIS A 126 -10.74 5.78 -20.34
C HIS A 126 -11.36 5.05 -21.54
N VAL A 127 -11.59 5.77 -22.64
CA VAL A 127 -12.03 5.18 -23.91
C VAL A 127 -10.85 4.49 -24.60
N TYR A 128 -11.04 3.22 -24.96
CA TYR A 128 -10.04 2.41 -25.66
C TYR A 128 -10.24 2.45 -27.18
N ALA A 129 -11.49 2.37 -27.64
CA ALA A 129 -11.83 2.34 -29.06
C ALA A 129 -13.19 3.03 -29.33
N GLN A 130 -14.13 2.31 -29.94
CA GLN A 130 -15.42 2.85 -30.40
C GLN A 130 -16.58 2.61 -29.41
N GLU A 131 -16.31 2.07 -28.23
CA GLU A 131 -17.34 1.78 -27.22
C GLU A 131 -17.94 3.01 -26.55
N GLY A 132 -17.35 4.19 -26.77
CA GLY A 132 -17.77 5.43 -26.15
C GLY A 132 -17.36 5.55 -24.68
N PRO A 133 -17.72 6.65 -24.02
CA PRO A 133 -17.40 6.89 -22.62
C PRO A 133 -18.12 5.91 -21.69
N TYR A 134 -17.56 5.70 -20.51
CA TYR A 134 -18.19 4.92 -19.45
C TYR A 134 -19.52 5.57 -19.03
N THR A 135 -20.57 4.78 -18.85
CA THR A 135 -21.93 5.29 -18.62
C THR A 135 -22.48 4.94 -17.24
N ALA A 136 -23.57 5.60 -16.83
CA ALA A 136 -24.29 5.26 -15.61
C ALA A 136 -24.77 3.79 -15.56
N GLN A 137 -25.12 3.20 -16.71
CA GLN A 137 -25.52 1.79 -16.78
C GLN A 137 -24.34 0.85 -16.54
N ASP A 138 -23.13 1.26 -16.93
CA ASP A 138 -21.91 0.49 -16.65
C ASP A 138 -21.56 0.56 -15.16
N VAL A 139 -21.76 1.71 -14.51
CA VAL A 139 -21.64 1.86 -13.05
C VAL A 139 -22.66 0.99 -12.33
N LEU A 140 -23.93 1.03 -12.75
CA LEU A 140 -24.99 0.20 -12.19
C LEU A 140 -24.62 -1.28 -12.27
N ALA A 141 -24.22 -1.78 -13.45
CA ALA A 141 -23.83 -3.17 -13.63
C ALA A 141 -22.62 -3.57 -12.75
N GLN A 142 -21.66 -2.66 -12.54
CA GLN A 142 -20.54 -2.90 -11.62
C GLN A 142 -21.00 -2.99 -10.17
N LEU A 143 -21.86 -2.08 -9.71
CA LEU A 143 -22.33 -2.08 -8.31
C LEU A 143 -23.32 -3.23 -8.04
N GLU A 144 -24.08 -3.70 -9.03
CA GLU A 144 -24.89 -4.92 -8.92
C GLU A 144 -24.01 -6.17 -8.74
N ALA A 145 -22.88 -6.24 -9.46
CA ALA A 145 -21.96 -7.38 -9.37
C ALA A 145 -21.01 -7.32 -8.17
N PHE A 146 -20.57 -6.11 -7.81
CA PHE A 146 -19.58 -5.83 -6.77
C PHE A 146 -20.05 -4.64 -5.93
N PRO A 147 -21.00 -4.85 -5.01
CA PRO A 147 -21.61 -3.80 -4.21
C PRO A 147 -20.61 -2.91 -3.49
N ARG A 148 -20.89 -1.60 -3.50
CA ARG A 148 -20.12 -0.56 -2.83
C ARG A 148 -21.02 0.24 -1.92
N THR A 149 -20.54 0.66 -0.75
CA THR A 149 -21.22 1.70 0.02
C THR A 149 -21.16 3.03 -0.73
N ARG A 150 -22.01 3.98 -0.35
CA ARG A 150 -22.00 5.31 -0.96
C ARG A 150 -20.65 5.99 -0.81
N GLU A 151 -20.01 5.87 0.36
CA GLU A 151 -18.72 6.47 0.68
C GLU A 151 -17.55 5.88 -0.11
N ARG A 152 -17.67 4.61 -0.54
CA ARG A 152 -16.64 3.90 -1.32
C ARG A 152 -16.86 3.97 -2.83
N THR A 153 -17.96 4.57 -3.26
CA THR A 153 -18.25 4.81 -4.66
C THR A 153 -17.59 6.12 -5.10
N PRO A 154 -16.76 6.12 -6.17
CA PRO A 154 -16.12 7.35 -6.64
C PRO A 154 -17.14 8.43 -7.03
N GLU A 155 -16.79 9.69 -6.80
CA GLU A 155 -17.68 10.83 -7.06
C GLU A 155 -18.17 10.88 -8.51
N TRP A 156 -17.27 10.68 -9.49
CA TRP A 156 -17.64 10.61 -10.91
C TRP A 156 -18.73 9.57 -11.21
N ALA A 157 -18.74 8.46 -10.47
CA ALA A 157 -19.70 7.37 -10.70
C ALA A 157 -21.09 7.76 -10.16
N VAL A 158 -21.12 8.45 -9.02
CA VAL A 158 -22.35 9.02 -8.44
C VAL A 158 -22.90 10.11 -9.36
N GLU A 159 -22.05 11.03 -9.82
CA GLU A 159 -22.45 12.12 -10.72
C GLU A 159 -23.02 11.60 -12.05
N LEU A 160 -22.38 10.60 -12.66
CA LEU A 160 -22.88 9.97 -13.89
C LEU A 160 -24.29 9.39 -13.67
N ALA A 161 -24.52 8.72 -12.55
CA ALA A 161 -25.80 8.12 -12.23
C ALA A 161 -26.89 9.17 -11.96
N GLU A 162 -26.57 10.21 -11.19
CA GLU A 162 -27.49 11.31 -10.89
C GLU A 162 -27.90 12.06 -12.17
N GLN A 163 -26.93 12.37 -13.05
CA GLN A 163 -27.21 13.03 -14.34
C GLN A 163 -28.08 12.18 -15.27
N ALA A 164 -27.92 10.86 -15.21
CA ALA A 164 -28.71 9.92 -16.00
C ALA A 164 -30.04 9.53 -15.35
N GLY A 165 -30.32 9.98 -14.13
CA GLY A 165 -31.50 9.57 -13.35
C GLY A 165 -31.50 8.08 -12.98
N VAL A 166 -30.33 7.48 -12.82
CA VAL A 166 -30.14 6.07 -12.45
C VAL A 166 -29.91 5.97 -10.95
N GLU A 167 -30.69 5.13 -10.27
CA GLU A 167 -30.48 4.84 -8.85
C GLU A 167 -29.41 3.74 -8.71
N LEU A 168 -28.35 4.02 -7.94
CA LEU A 168 -27.29 3.06 -7.70
C LEU A 168 -27.61 2.18 -6.47
N PRO A 169 -27.42 0.85 -6.55
CA PRO A 169 -27.64 -0.06 -5.44
C PRO A 169 -26.44 -0.01 -4.50
N PHE A 170 -26.38 1.03 -3.67
CA PHE A 170 -25.36 1.10 -2.63
C PHE A 170 -25.56 -0.05 -1.63
N ALA A 171 -24.46 -0.74 -1.32
CA ALA A 171 -24.40 -1.69 -0.23
C ALA A 171 -24.70 -0.98 1.10
N ASP A 172 -25.17 -1.73 2.10
CA ASP A 172 -25.25 -1.20 3.45
C ASP A 172 -23.85 -0.73 3.89
N SER A 173 -23.77 0.41 4.56
CA SER A 173 -22.55 0.87 5.25
C SER A 173 -21.88 -0.22 6.10
N ALA A 174 -22.68 -1.15 6.65
CA ALA A 174 -22.22 -2.31 7.41
C ALA A 174 -21.57 -3.41 6.55
N GLU A 175 -21.71 -3.39 5.21
CA GLU A 175 -21.05 -4.35 4.31
C GLU A 175 -19.60 -3.97 3.98
N ASP A 176 -19.16 -2.71 4.17
CA ASP A 176 -17.72 -2.37 4.26
C ASP A 176 -17.14 -2.84 5.61
N ALA A 177 -17.54 -4.05 6.01
CA ALA A 177 -17.09 -4.79 7.17
C ALA A 177 -16.25 -5.98 6.73
N SER A 178 -15.07 -5.67 6.18
CA SER A 178 -13.89 -6.27 6.81
C SER A 178 -13.87 -5.84 8.30
N GLY A 179 -14.80 -6.32 9.14
CA GLY A 179 -14.89 -6.13 10.60
C GLY A 179 -14.70 -4.71 11.18
N GLY A 180 -14.85 -3.61 10.43
CA GLY A 180 -14.33 -2.33 10.91
C GLY A 180 -12.82 -2.36 11.18
N ASP A 181 -12.08 -3.30 10.57
CA ASP A 181 -10.64 -3.51 10.64
C ASP A 181 -9.91 -2.39 9.91
N ILE A 182 -9.37 -1.48 10.71
CA ILE A 182 -8.55 -0.37 10.29
C ILE A 182 -7.09 -0.82 10.10
N HIS A 183 -6.65 -1.86 10.82
CA HIS A 183 -5.26 -2.35 10.74
C HIS A 183 -5.14 -3.89 10.77
N PRO A 184 -5.52 -4.59 9.68
CA PRO A 184 -5.57 -6.05 9.66
C PRO A 184 -4.18 -6.70 9.84
N ARG A 185 -3.10 -6.05 9.37
CA ARG A 185 -1.73 -6.60 9.49
C ARG A 185 -1.20 -6.51 10.92
N LEU A 186 -1.48 -5.40 11.62
CA LEU A 186 -1.14 -5.26 13.04
C LEU A 186 -1.92 -6.26 13.89
N ARG A 187 -3.20 -6.50 13.58
CA ARG A 187 -3.97 -7.55 14.27
C ARG A 187 -3.35 -8.93 14.06
N ALA A 188 -3.08 -9.32 12.83
CA ALA A 188 -2.47 -10.61 12.54
C ALA A 188 -1.11 -10.78 13.25
N ALA A 189 -0.34 -9.69 13.38
CA ALA A 189 0.90 -9.69 14.15
C ALA A 189 0.68 -9.83 15.66
N ALA A 190 -0.36 -9.19 16.23
CA ALA A 190 -0.75 -9.37 17.63
C ALA A 190 -1.16 -10.82 17.94
N GLU A 191 -2.00 -11.42 17.08
CA GLU A 191 -2.38 -12.83 17.18
C GLU A 191 -1.18 -13.79 17.08
N ALA A 192 -0.26 -13.50 16.17
CA ALA A 192 0.96 -14.29 16.01
C ALA A 192 1.87 -14.19 17.25
N TYR A 193 1.98 -12.99 17.84
CA TYR A 193 2.74 -12.78 19.07
C TYR A 193 2.14 -13.56 20.24
N THR A 194 0.82 -13.59 20.40
CA THR A 194 0.17 -14.38 21.47
C THR A 194 0.46 -15.87 21.32
N ARG A 195 0.51 -16.38 20.09
CA ARG A 195 0.83 -17.80 19.81
C ARG A 195 2.30 -18.14 20.07
N GLU A 196 3.22 -17.26 19.67
CA GLU A 196 4.65 -17.47 19.81
C GLU A 196 5.37 -16.17 20.21
N PRO A 197 5.38 -15.83 21.52
CA PRO A 197 6.01 -14.60 22.00
C PRO A 197 7.53 -14.65 21.84
N GLY A 198 8.13 -13.51 21.51
CA GLY A 198 9.58 -13.37 21.42
C GLY A 198 10.00 -12.08 20.71
N GLU A 199 11.31 -11.79 20.70
CA GLU A 199 11.87 -10.58 20.09
C GLU A 199 11.49 -10.43 18.62
N ARG A 200 11.55 -11.54 17.87
CA ARG A 200 11.18 -11.56 16.45
C ARG A 200 9.68 -11.27 16.24
N ALA A 201 8.82 -11.82 17.10
CA ALA A 201 7.38 -11.57 17.02
C ALA A 201 7.05 -10.12 17.42
N MET A 202 7.73 -9.55 18.42
CA MET A 202 7.61 -8.14 18.79
C MET A 202 8.06 -7.23 17.63
N ALA A 203 9.19 -7.53 17.00
CA ALA A 203 9.66 -6.80 15.82
C ALA A 203 8.66 -6.89 14.65
N ARG A 204 8.01 -8.05 14.47
CA ARG A 204 6.91 -8.22 13.50
C ARG A 204 5.69 -7.38 13.83
N ALA A 205 5.34 -7.16 15.08
CA ALA A 205 4.26 -6.23 15.42
C ALA A 205 4.68 -4.77 15.21
N LEU A 206 5.88 -4.41 15.65
CA LEU A 206 6.43 -3.05 15.49
C LEU A 206 6.53 -2.64 14.03
N ARG A 207 6.97 -3.53 13.13
CA ARG A 207 7.01 -3.21 11.70
C ARG A 207 5.61 -2.86 11.19
N GLU A 208 4.56 -3.57 11.59
CA GLU A 208 3.19 -3.28 11.14
C GLU A 208 2.65 -2.00 11.80
N ALA A 209 3.02 -1.72 13.05
CA ALA A 209 2.64 -0.50 13.77
C ALA A 209 3.33 0.78 13.27
N LEU A 210 4.34 0.68 12.38
CA LEU A 210 5.02 1.82 11.76
C LEU A 210 4.28 2.41 10.55
N VAL A 211 3.19 1.78 10.11
CA VAL A 211 2.48 2.18 8.90
C VAL A 211 0.98 1.96 9.10
N GLY A 212 0.16 2.51 8.21
CA GLY A 212 -1.29 2.38 8.28
C GLY A 212 -1.92 3.22 9.38
N THR A 213 -3.19 2.94 9.65
CA THR A 213 -4.03 3.71 10.57
C THR A 213 -4.49 2.83 11.72
N VAL A 214 -4.68 3.41 12.89
CA VAL A 214 -5.33 2.78 14.05
C VAL A 214 -6.45 3.68 14.54
N LEU A 215 -7.32 3.15 15.40
CA LEU A 215 -8.34 3.92 16.09
C LEU A 215 -7.92 4.21 17.52
N LEU A 216 -8.26 5.40 17.98
CA LEU A 216 -8.18 5.82 19.38
C LEU A 216 -9.60 6.10 19.87
N ASP A 217 -9.96 5.57 21.03
CA ASP A 217 -11.19 5.97 21.71
C ASP A 217 -10.96 7.33 22.38
N VAL A 218 -11.72 8.33 21.93
CA VAL A 218 -11.68 9.71 22.41
C VAL A 218 -13.00 10.12 23.06
N SER A 219 -13.82 9.17 23.49
CA SER A 219 -15.15 9.40 24.11
C SER A 219 -15.11 10.25 25.37
N GLY A 220 -13.95 10.34 26.04
CA GLY A 220 -13.74 11.20 27.20
C GLY A 220 -13.31 12.64 26.87
N SER A 221 -13.31 13.02 25.59
CA SER A 221 -12.87 14.33 25.10
C SER A 221 -13.97 15.38 25.15
N ASP A 222 -13.56 16.63 25.31
CA ASP A 222 -14.44 17.78 25.14
C ASP A 222 -14.25 18.30 23.70
N LEU A 223 -15.09 17.86 22.76
CA LEU A 223 -14.96 18.18 21.33
C LEU A 223 -15.80 19.41 20.97
N VAL A 224 -15.17 20.41 20.37
CA VAL A 224 -15.81 21.64 19.87
C VAL A 224 -15.66 21.64 18.35
N PRO A 225 -16.75 21.65 17.55
CA PRO A 225 -16.65 21.71 16.10
C PRO A 225 -15.88 22.94 15.59
N GLY A 226 -15.11 22.79 14.52
CA GLY A 226 -14.38 23.90 13.90
C GLY A 226 -15.29 24.83 13.09
N GLU A 227 -14.81 26.04 12.77
CA GLU A 227 -15.55 27.05 12.00
C GLU A 227 -15.99 26.53 10.61
N ASP A 228 -15.23 25.60 10.02
CA ASP A 228 -15.52 24.98 8.71
C ASP A 228 -16.39 23.70 8.79
N GLY A 229 -17.00 23.41 9.95
CA GLY A 229 -17.80 22.20 10.15
C GLY A 229 -16.98 20.92 10.36
N GLN A 230 -15.67 21.05 10.58
CA GLN A 230 -14.82 19.93 10.99
C GLN A 230 -15.26 19.39 12.36
N PRO A 231 -15.30 18.05 12.57
CA PRO A 231 -15.79 17.45 13.80
C PRO A 231 -14.92 17.76 15.02
N VAL A 232 -13.68 18.20 14.82
CA VAL A 232 -12.73 18.59 15.87
C VAL A 232 -12.10 19.93 15.50
N GLY A 233 -12.48 20.98 16.22
CA GLY A 233 -11.95 22.33 16.13
C GLY A 233 -10.82 22.60 17.13
N PRO A 234 -10.10 23.73 16.99
CA PRO A 234 -8.90 24.05 17.77
C PRO A 234 -9.13 24.22 19.28
N GLU A 235 -10.38 24.46 19.70
CA GLU A 235 -10.77 24.55 21.11
C GLU A 235 -11.08 23.18 21.74
N SER A 236 -11.00 22.09 20.96
CA SER A 236 -11.27 20.74 21.46
C SER A 236 -10.15 20.26 22.40
N HIS A 237 -10.54 19.68 23.53
CA HIS A 237 -9.62 18.99 24.44
C HIS A 237 -9.72 17.48 24.26
N ILE A 238 -8.80 16.92 23.47
CA ILE A 238 -8.79 15.49 23.15
C ILE A 238 -8.20 14.69 24.33
N ARG A 239 -8.97 13.73 24.83
CA ARG A 239 -8.56 12.73 25.82
C ARG A 239 -8.70 11.34 25.23
N VAL A 240 -7.56 10.68 25.05
CA VAL A 240 -7.47 9.30 24.56
C VAL A 240 -7.63 8.29 25.70
N GLN A 241 -8.30 7.17 25.43
CA GLN A 241 -8.48 6.11 26.41
C GLN A 241 -7.14 5.49 26.83
N THR A 242 -7.01 5.25 28.13
CA THR A 242 -5.84 4.59 28.73
C THR A 242 -6.27 3.40 29.58
N VAL A 243 -5.44 2.38 29.61
CA VAL A 243 -5.61 1.20 30.46
C VAL A 243 -4.56 1.24 31.55
N SER A 244 -4.99 1.36 32.80
CA SER A 244 -4.11 1.32 33.97
C SER A 244 -3.91 -0.13 34.43
N GLN A 245 -2.69 -0.46 34.81
CA GLN A 245 -2.34 -1.75 35.39
C GLN A 245 -2.29 -1.73 36.92
N ALA A 246 -2.29 -2.93 37.51
CA ALA A 246 -2.17 -3.10 38.96
C ALA A 246 -0.81 -2.61 39.52
N ASP A 247 0.23 -2.60 38.69
CA ASP A 247 1.56 -2.09 39.04
C ASP A 247 1.71 -0.57 38.87
N GLY A 248 0.65 0.12 38.43
CA GLY A 248 0.61 1.57 38.25
C GLY A 248 1.05 2.04 36.87
N THR A 249 1.47 1.14 35.96
CA THR A 249 1.81 1.51 34.58
C THR A 249 0.56 1.92 33.81
N ARG A 250 0.74 2.83 32.83
CA ARG A 250 -0.34 3.36 31.99
C ARG A 250 -0.10 3.04 30.53
N ALA A 251 -1.00 2.24 29.96
CA ALA A 251 -0.99 1.91 28.55
C ALA A 251 -1.91 2.84 27.75
N LEU A 252 -1.43 3.33 26.61
CA LEU A 252 -2.29 3.93 25.61
C LEU A 252 -3.05 2.83 24.86
N ALA A 253 -4.38 2.89 24.84
CA ALA A 253 -5.19 1.93 24.09
C ALA A 253 -5.26 2.31 22.60
N VAL A 254 -4.99 1.33 21.74
CA VAL A 254 -5.12 1.46 20.28
C VAL A 254 -5.92 0.31 19.74
N TYR A 255 -6.75 0.57 18.74
CA TYR A 255 -7.66 -0.43 18.19
C TYR A 255 -7.40 -0.66 16.71
N THR A 256 -7.30 -1.93 16.36
CA THR A 256 -7.22 -2.37 14.97
C THR A 256 -8.59 -2.45 14.33
N SER A 257 -9.69 -2.45 15.10
CA SER A 257 -11.06 -2.26 14.59
C SER A 257 -11.99 -1.46 15.49
N ALA A 258 -13.08 -0.97 14.89
CA ALA A 258 -14.17 -0.35 15.63
C ALA A 258 -14.87 -1.34 16.59
N GLU A 259 -14.95 -2.63 16.24
CA GLU A 259 -15.51 -3.68 17.11
C GLU A 259 -14.71 -3.81 18.40
N GLN A 260 -13.37 -3.87 18.31
CA GLN A 260 -12.49 -3.94 19.47
C GLN A 260 -12.60 -2.70 20.37
N ALA A 261 -12.77 -1.53 19.75
CA ALA A 261 -13.00 -0.30 20.49
C ALA A 261 -14.35 -0.31 21.22
N ARG A 262 -15.43 -0.74 20.55
CA ARG A 262 -16.76 -0.89 21.16
C ARG A 262 -16.75 -1.87 22.32
N GLU A 263 -16.09 -3.02 22.15
CA GLU A 263 -16.01 -4.02 23.21
C GLU A 263 -15.31 -3.45 24.46
N MET A 264 -14.19 -2.75 24.27
CA MET A 264 -13.51 -2.09 25.39
C MET A 264 -14.35 -0.96 26.00
N PHE A 265 -15.04 -0.17 25.16
CA PHE A 265 -15.95 0.88 25.59
C PHE A 265 -17.07 0.30 26.45
N SER A 266 -17.79 -0.74 26.01
CA SER A 266 -18.86 -1.36 26.81
C SER A 266 -18.40 -1.88 28.17
N ARG A 267 -17.14 -2.32 28.30
CA ARG A 267 -16.57 -2.80 29.57
C ARG A 267 -16.16 -1.67 30.53
N SER A 268 -15.87 -0.48 30.00
CA SER A 268 -15.23 0.60 30.76
C SER A 268 -15.99 1.93 30.76
N ASN A 269 -17.06 2.04 29.97
CA ASN A 269 -17.86 3.23 29.84
C ASN A 269 -18.49 3.60 31.18
N ARG A 270 -18.29 4.86 31.58
CA ARG A 270 -18.88 5.46 32.77
C ARG A 270 -19.87 6.58 32.43
N ASN A 271 -20.04 6.87 31.14
CA ASN A 271 -20.96 7.88 30.66
C ASN A 271 -22.22 7.22 30.10
N GLU A 272 -23.30 7.24 30.89
CA GLU A 272 -24.59 6.65 30.52
C GLU A 272 -25.25 7.35 29.32
N GLU A 273 -24.82 8.56 28.95
CA GLU A 273 -25.35 9.30 27.82
C GLU A 273 -24.75 8.85 26.47
N LEU A 274 -23.62 8.15 26.49
CA LEU A 274 -22.95 7.64 25.28
C LEU A 274 -23.21 6.15 25.10
N ALA A 275 -23.98 5.80 24.07
CA ALA A 275 -24.26 4.41 23.69
C ALA A 275 -23.12 3.78 22.86
N GLU A 276 -22.31 4.59 22.18
CA GLU A 276 -21.23 4.18 21.27
C GLU A 276 -19.97 5.01 21.53
N PRO A 277 -18.76 4.46 21.29
CA PRO A 277 -17.52 5.20 21.44
C PRO A 277 -17.35 6.23 20.32
N VAL A 278 -16.71 7.35 20.65
CA VAL A 278 -16.21 8.33 19.68
C VAL A 278 -14.80 7.93 19.28
N LEU A 279 -14.61 7.56 18.01
CA LEU A 279 -13.36 7.00 17.51
C LEU A 279 -12.61 7.99 16.61
N LEU A 280 -11.34 8.24 16.94
CA LEU A 280 -10.44 9.04 16.13
C LEU A 280 -9.51 8.13 15.32
N ARG A 281 -9.44 8.35 14.00
CA ARG A 281 -8.47 7.68 13.13
C ARG A 281 -7.12 8.40 13.21
N GLN A 282 -6.07 7.65 13.51
CA GLN A 282 -4.71 8.19 13.65
C GLN A 282 -3.70 7.32 12.91
N ARG A 283 -2.68 7.93 12.30
CA ARG A 283 -1.54 7.17 11.77
C ARG A 283 -0.89 6.35 12.89
N ALA A 284 -0.65 5.07 12.64
CA ALA A 284 -0.10 4.16 13.65
C ALA A 284 1.26 4.64 14.18
N SER A 285 2.13 5.11 13.26
CA SER A 285 3.44 5.70 13.59
C SER A 285 3.32 6.92 14.51
N ALA A 286 2.35 7.80 14.27
CA ALA A 286 2.12 8.97 15.11
C ALA A 286 1.70 8.59 16.54
N THR A 287 0.97 7.48 16.70
CA THR A 287 0.59 6.96 18.02
C THR A 287 1.81 6.42 18.78
N LEU A 288 2.73 5.74 18.09
CA LEU A 288 4.02 5.33 18.66
C LEU A 288 4.86 6.54 19.07
N GLU A 289 4.94 7.56 18.22
CA GLU A 289 5.64 8.81 18.52
C GLU A 289 5.06 9.53 19.75
N MET A 290 3.74 9.53 19.90
CA MET A 290 3.07 10.11 21.06
C MET A 290 3.54 9.46 22.36
N VAL A 291 3.60 8.12 22.41
CA VAL A 291 4.09 7.38 23.58
C VAL A 291 5.60 7.57 23.81
N ALA A 292 6.38 7.72 22.73
CA ALA A 292 7.82 8.00 22.84
C ALA A 292 8.10 9.41 23.40
N LYS A 293 7.27 10.41 23.06
CA LYS A 293 7.44 11.81 23.46
C LYS A 293 6.80 12.11 24.83
N ASP A 294 5.65 11.52 25.10
CA ASP A 294 4.86 11.79 26.29
C ASP A 294 5.13 10.77 27.40
N ARG A 295 5.76 11.27 28.48
CA ARG A 295 6.16 10.45 29.63
C ARG A 295 4.98 9.90 30.45
N GLN A 296 3.74 10.30 30.17
CA GLN A 296 2.57 9.75 30.84
C GLN A 296 2.22 8.30 30.43
N TYR A 297 2.72 7.81 29.29
CA TYR A 297 2.38 6.48 28.74
C TYR A 297 3.55 5.50 28.75
N ASP A 298 3.49 4.44 29.55
CA ASP A 298 4.59 3.49 29.67
C ASP A 298 4.63 2.45 28.54
N GLU A 299 3.55 2.33 27.77
CA GLU A 299 3.39 1.36 26.69
C GLU A 299 2.19 1.69 25.78
N VAL A 300 2.11 1.00 24.65
CA VAL A 300 0.90 0.89 23.82
C VAL A 300 0.28 -0.49 24.05
N VAL A 301 -1.04 -0.55 24.21
CA VAL A 301 -1.80 -1.81 24.18
C VAL A 301 -2.72 -1.82 22.96
N VAL A 302 -2.49 -2.79 22.07
CA VAL A 302 -3.30 -3.06 20.88
C VAL A 302 -4.44 -3.99 21.26
N ASP A 303 -5.66 -3.60 20.91
CA ASP A 303 -6.90 -4.35 21.14
C ASP A 303 -7.01 -4.87 22.58
N PRO A 304 -7.01 -4.00 23.61
CA PRO A 304 -6.95 -4.40 25.02
C PRO A 304 -8.09 -5.29 25.51
N ALA A 305 -9.23 -5.31 24.80
CA ALA A 305 -10.36 -6.17 25.14
C ALA A 305 -10.27 -7.59 24.55
N SER A 306 -9.37 -7.79 23.57
CA SER A 306 -9.15 -9.04 22.84
C SER A 306 -8.37 -10.07 23.64
N GLU A 307 -8.58 -11.36 23.34
CA GLU A 307 -7.72 -12.47 23.79
C GLU A 307 -6.29 -12.36 23.22
N HIS A 308 -6.11 -11.56 22.18
CA HIS A 308 -4.83 -11.32 21.51
C HIS A 308 -4.25 -9.93 21.83
N ALA A 309 -4.64 -9.34 22.96
CA ALA A 309 -4.14 -8.04 23.39
C ALA A 309 -2.60 -8.01 23.40
N LEU A 310 -2.02 -7.17 22.53
CA LEU A 310 -0.57 -7.03 22.41
C LEU A 310 -0.11 -5.78 23.12
N ARG A 311 0.90 -5.92 23.97
CA ARG A 311 1.48 -4.82 24.74
C ARG A 311 2.88 -4.54 24.22
N ILE A 312 3.11 -3.30 23.77
CA ILE A 312 4.36 -2.83 23.20
C ILE A 312 4.99 -1.85 24.20
N PRO A 313 6.02 -2.28 24.96
CA PRO A 313 6.63 -1.44 25.98
C PRO A 313 7.30 -0.19 25.40
N ARG A 314 7.33 0.93 26.14
CA ARG A 314 7.99 2.17 25.72
C ARG A 314 9.43 1.95 25.23
N GLN A 315 10.20 1.06 25.87
CA GLN A 315 11.58 0.77 25.44
C GLN A 315 11.64 0.28 23.98
N GLN A 316 10.69 -0.54 23.56
CA GLN A 316 10.60 -1.04 22.18
C GLN A 316 10.16 0.07 21.22
N ILE A 317 9.21 0.90 21.65
CA ILE A 317 8.72 2.06 20.88
C ILE A 317 9.86 3.06 20.66
N GLU A 318 10.60 3.41 21.72
CA GLU A 318 11.74 4.33 21.64
C GLU A 318 12.87 3.78 20.77
N TRP A 319 13.14 2.48 20.82
CA TRP A 319 14.14 1.84 19.97
C TRP A 319 13.83 2.04 18.48
N VAL A 320 12.57 1.81 18.08
CA VAL A 320 12.15 2.05 16.70
C VAL A 320 12.12 3.54 16.36
N ALA A 321 11.61 4.40 17.25
CA ALA A 321 11.48 5.83 17.01
C ALA A 321 12.83 6.56 16.83
N ARG A 322 13.90 6.05 17.44
CA ARG A 322 15.27 6.58 17.27
C ARG A 322 15.93 6.14 15.96
N SER A 323 15.36 5.14 15.28
CA SER A 323 15.88 4.63 14.02
C SER A 323 15.13 5.27 12.85
N PRO A 324 15.81 5.67 11.76
CA PRO A 324 15.13 6.11 10.55
C PRO A 324 14.19 5.02 10.03
N HIS A 325 13.06 5.45 9.47
CA HIS A 325 12.11 4.56 8.81
C HIS A 325 11.50 5.26 7.60
N ASN A 326 11.35 4.53 6.51
CA ASN A 326 10.78 5.03 5.26
C ASN A 326 9.31 4.63 5.18
N GLU A 327 8.45 5.37 5.90
CA GLU A 327 7.00 5.14 5.95
C GLU A 327 6.39 5.25 4.54
N ALA A 328 6.79 6.24 3.75
CA ALA A 328 6.30 6.44 2.38
C ALA A 328 6.61 5.24 1.47
N LEU A 329 7.84 4.72 1.53
CA LEU A 329 8.22 3.52 0.77
C LEU A 329 7.45 2.30 1.25
N LYS A 330 7.34 2.10 2.56
CA LYS A 330 6.58 0.97 3.11
C LYS A 330 5.10 1.02 2.73
N GLN A 331 4.50 2.21 2.76
CA GLN A 331 3.12 2.44 2.34
C GLN A 331 2.95 2.15 0.84
N ALA A 332 3.85 2.65 -0.01
CA ALA A 332 3.79 2.37 -1.44
C ALA A 332 3.93 0.87 -1.77
N LEU A 333 4.74 0.13 -1.00
CA LEU A 333 4.84 -1.33 -1.09
C LEU A 333 3.54 -2.03 -0.67
N LEU A 334 2.84 -1.52 0.34
CA LEU A 334 1.54 -2.04 0.78
C LEU A 334 0.46 -1.80 -0.28
N ASP A 335 0.47 -0.61 -0.87
CA ASP A 335 -0.49 -0.19 -1.90
C ASP A 335 -0.18 -0.80 -3.27
N ASN A 336 0.90 -1.60 -3.36
CA ASN A 336 1.42 -2.18 -4.59
C ASN A 336 1.61 -1.13 -5.71
N ASN A 337 2.04 0.07 -5.32
CA ASN A 337 2.18 1.23 -6.20
C ASN A 337 3.65 1.44 -6.57
N MET A 338 4.06 0.94 -7.72
CA MET A 338 5.46 1.05 -8.16
C MET A 338 5.90 2.50 -8.36
N SER A 339 5.06 3.38 -8.92
CA SER A 339 5.38 4.80 -9.04
C SER A 339 5.63 5.46 -7.68
N GLY A 340 4.84 5.07 -6.67
CA GLY A 340 5.03 5.48 -5.27
C GLY A 340 6.31 4.91 -4.65
N VAL A 341 6.64 3.65 -4.94
CA VAL A 341 7.89 3.00 -4.49
C VAL A 341 9.09 3.77 -5.03
N LEU A 342 9.09 4.05 -6.33
CA LEU A 342 10.15 4.79 -7.00
C LEU A 342 10.23 6.23 -6.49
N GLY A 343 9.11 6.94 -6.36
CA GLY A 343 9.07 8.28 -5.78
C GLY A 343 9.60 8.33 -4.35
N ALA A 344 9.31 7.31 -3.53
CA ALA A 344 9.79 7.23 -2.16
C ALA A 344 11.28 6.83 -2.05
N LEU A 345 11.79 6.02 -2.99
CA LEU A 345 13.21 5.68 -3.09
C LEU A 345 14.05 6.91 -3.48
N PHE A 346 13.57 7.70 -4.44
CA PHE A 346 14.29 8.88 -4.92
C PHE A 346 13.99 10.16 -4.14
N ASN A 347 13.24 10.06 -3.04
CA ASN A 347 13.02 11.19 -2.14
C ASN A 347 14.35 11.62 -1.47
N PRO A 348 14.78 12.89 -1.60
CA PRO A 348 16.03 13.38 -1.02
C PRO A 348 16.15 13.18 0.51
N GLY A 349 15.02 13.16 1.22
CA GLY A 349 14.97 12.93 2.66
C GLY A 349 14.82 11.45 3.07
N GLY A 350 14.73 10.54 2.11
CA GLY A 350 14.51 9.12 2.38
C GLY A 350 15.74 8.43 2.95
N HIS A 351 15.54 7.52 3.90
CA HIS A 351 16.58 6.63 4.41
C HIS A 351 16.25 5.16 4.11
N LEU A 352 17.29 4.38 3.88
CA LEU A 352 17.21 2.91 3.84
C LEU A 352 18.15 2.34 4.90
N LEU A 353 17.91 1.07 5.24
CA LEU A 353 18.70 0.37 6.23
C LEU A 353 19.26 -0.92 5.63
N LEU A 354 20.45 -1.31 6.08
CA LEU A 354 21.10 -2.57 5.81
C LEU A 354 21.17 -3.38 7.11
N GLY A 355 20.74 -4.64 7.04
CA GLY A 355 21.11 -5.62 8.04
C GLY A 355 22.52 -6.14 7.73
N THR A 356 23.40 -6.18 8.73
CA THR A 356 24.78 -6.66 8.56
C THR A 356 25.13 -7.72 9.58
N ARG A 357 25.95 -8.69 9.17
CA ARG A 357 26.61 -9.67 10.05
C ARG A 357 28.07 -9.27 10.20
N GLU A 358 28.58 -9.33 11.43
CA GLU A 358 30.01 -9.16 11.67
C GLU A 358 30.76 -10.43 11.24
N GLN A 359 31.73 -10.28 10.35
CA GLN A 359 32.68 -11.32 9.95
C GLN A 359 34.10 -10.78 10.11
N GLY A 360 34.73 -11.11 11.24
CA GLY A 360 36.04 -10.54 11.58
C GLY A 360 35.94 -9.03 11.81
N GLU A 361 36.75 -8.25 11.10
CA GLU A 361 36.71 -6.78 11.16
C GLU A 361 35.70 -6.15 10.19
N ASN A 362 35.06 -6.96 9.34
CA ASN A 362 34.16 -6.47 8.29
C ASN A 362 32.69 -6.69 8.65
N ALA A 363 31.84 -5.71 8.33
CA ALA A 363 30.40 -5.85 8.37
C ALA A 363 29.89 -6.23 6.97
N VAL A 364 29.34 -7.44 6.83
CA VAL A 364 28.83 -7.95 5.56
C VAL A 364 27.33 -7.78 5.51
N PRO A 365 26.77 -7.11 4.48
CA PRO A 365 25.32 -6.96 4.36
C PRO A 365 24.64 -8.30 4.10
N VAL A 366 23.38 -8.41 4.51
CA VAL A 366 22.58 -9.60 4.24
C VAL A 366 22.16 -9.62 2.77
N MET A 367 22.35 -10.77 2.14
CA MET A 367 22.01 -11.02 0.74
C MET A 367 20.92 -12.12 0.65
N VAL A 368 20.08 -12.08 -0.38
CA VAL A 368 19.17 -13.18 -0.74
C VAL A 368 19.94 -14.17 -1.61
N GLN A 369 19.80 -15.46 -1.30
CA GLN A 369 20.26 -16.53 -2.18
C GLN A 369 19.21 -16.80 -3.26
N PRO A 370 19.62 -16.93 -4.55
CA PRO A 370 18.73 -17.40 -5.59
C PRO A 370 18.12 -18.75 -5.24
N SER A 371 16.92 -19.03 -5.75
CA SER A 371 16.24 -20.32 -5.51
C SER A 371 16.95 -21.52 -6.14
N GLN A 372 17.92 -21.28 -7.03
CA GLN A 372 18.76 -22.33 -7.60
C GLN A 372 19.76 -22.86 -6.57
N GLU A 373 19.76 -24.17 -6.37
CA GLU A 373 20.62 -24.84 -5.40
C GLU A 373 22.11 -24.65 -5.75
N GLY A 374 22.87 -24.08 -4.81
CA GLY A 374 24.31 -23.81 -4.98
C GLY A 374 24.67 -22.47 -5.62
N ALA A 375 23.68 -21.64 -5.99
CA ALA A 375 23.94 -20.30 -6.51
C ALA A 375 24.48 -19.35 -5.42
N ALA A 376 25.42 -18.49 -5.81
CA ALA A 376 25.92 -17.45 -4.92
C ALA A 376 24.82 -16.41 -4.64
N PRO A 377 24.75 -15.82 -3.43
CA PRO A 377 23.85 -14.71 -3.17
C PRO A 377 24.15 -13.53 -4.09
N ASP A 378 23.15 -13.05 -4.82
CA ASP A 378 23.29 -12.00 -5.83
C ASP A 378 22.42 -10.77 -5.57
N THR A 379 21.50 -10.83 -4.60
CA THR A 379 20.52 -9.79 -4.35
C THR A 379 20.72 -9.16 -2.98
N LEU A 380 20.97 -7.86 -2.91
CA LEU A 380 21.18 -7.14 -1.65
C LEU A 380 19.85 -6.89 -0.92
N LEU A 381 19.76 -7.23 0.37
CA LEU A 381 18.59 -6.87 1.18
C LEU A 381 18.74 -5.47 1.77
N VAL A 382 17.78 -4.61 1.44
CA VAL A 382 17.62 -3.27 2.01
C VAL A 382 16.27 -3.20 2.72
N PHE A 383 16.17 -2.38 3.77
CA PHE A 383 15.03 -2.41 4.68
C PHE A 383 14.43 -1.02 4.88
N THR A 384 13.11 -0.97 5.02
CA THR A 384 12.39 0.28 5.27
C THR A 384 12.48 0.74 6.72
N SER A 385 12.85 -0.12 7.68
CA SER A 385 13.04 0.26 9.08
C SER A 385 13.89 -0.76 9.85
N ALA A 386 14.34 -0.39 11.06
CA ALA A 386 15.05 -1.33 11.95
C ALA A 386 14.17 -2.50 12.40
N ALA A 387 12.85 -2.29 12.53
CA ALA A 387 11.90 -3.35 12.87
C ALA A 387 11.82 -4.42 11.77
N GLU A 388 12.01 -4.06 10.50
CA GLU A 388 12.10 -5.02 9.39
C GLU A 388 13.34 -5.93 9.53
N VAL A 389 14.49 -5.34 9.89
CA VAL A 389 15.74 -6.09 10.11
C VAL A 389 15.58 -7.07 11.27
N ALA A 390 15.06 -6.60 12.41
CA ALA A 390 14.86 -7.44 13.59
C ALA A 390 13.78 -8.52 13.36
N ALA A 391 12.77 -8.27 12.53
CA ALA A 391 11.77 -9.26 12.15
C ALA A 391 12.35 -10.37 11.26
N LEU A 392 13.39 -10.07 10.47
CA LEU A 392 14.18 -11.07 9.77
C LEU A 392 15.03 -11.88 10.74
N ASP A 393 15.91 -11.20 11.49
CA ASP A 393 16.85 -11.81 12.42
C ASP A 393 17.28 -10.77 13.48
N PRO A 394 16.86 -10.92 14.76
CA PRO A 394 17.20 -9.97 15.83
C PRO A 394 18.69 -9.82 16.12
N GLN A 395 19.54 -10.74 15.67
CA GLN A 395 20.99 -10.69 15.90
C GLN A 395 21.73 -9.81 14.89
N LEU A 396 21.04 -9.33 13.85
CA LEU A 396 21.65 -8.47 12.84
C LEU A 396 21.94 -7.08 13.39
N THR A 397 23.10 -6.55 13.02
CA THR A 397 23.41 -5.15 13.27
C THR A 397 22.73 -4.29 12.21
N VAL A 398 22.14 -3.18 12.61
CA VAL A 398 21.47 -2.24 11.73
C VAL A 398 22.42 -1.11 11.33
N ARG A 399 22.53 -0.84 10.03
CA ARG A 399 23.21 0.33 9.46
C ARG A 399 22.19 1.15 8.67
N SER A 400 22.16 2.45 8.87
CA SER A 400 21.23 3.36 8.19
C SER A 400 22.03 4.38 7.39
N ALA A 401 21.57 4.67 6.18
CA ALA A 401 22.14 5.71 5.33
C ALA A 401 21.04 6.35 4.47
N PRO A 402 21.27 7.57 3.93
CA PRO A 402 20.39 8.15 2.93
C PRO A 402 20.17 7.19 1.77
N THR A 403 18.97 7.17 1.21
CA THR A 403 18.58 6.18 0.18
C THR A 403 19.55 6.20 -1.00
N ARG A 404 19.90 7.40 -1.49
CA ARG A 404 20.85 7.58 -2.59
C ARG A 404 22.20 6.91 -2.34
N GLN A 405 22.76 7.04 -1.13
CA GLN A 405 24.03 6.39 -0.79
C GLN A 405 23.94 4.87 -0.79
N ILE A 406 22.80 4.30 -0.39
CA ILE A 406 22.58 2.85 -0.45
C ILE A 406 22.40 2.39 -1.90
N LEU A 407 21.72 3.16 -2.74
CA LEU A 407 21.60 2.84 -4.16
C LEU A 407 22.95 2.94 -4.89
N ASP A 408 23.75 3.96 -4.60
CA ASP A 408 25.12 4.09 -5.14
C ASP A 408 25.99 2.91 -4.68
N PHE A 409 25.92 2.54 -3.40
CA PHE A 409 26.61 1.35 -2.87
C PHE A 409 26.21 0.06 -3.60
N VAL A 410 24.93 -0.09 -3.96
CA VAL A 410 24.45 -1.24 -4.75
C VAL A 410 25.06 -1.23 -6.14
N LEU A 411 25.05 -0.07 -6.81
CA LEU A 411 25.60 0.07 -8.17
C LEU A 411 27.11 -0.18 -8.22
N ASP A 412 27.83 0.13 -7.14
CA ASP A 412 29.26 -0.13 -6.97
C ASP A 412 29.56 -1.57 -6.52
N SER A 413 28.54 -2.34 -6.15
CA SER A 413 28.66 -3.74 -5.72
C SER A 413 28.41 -4.71 -6.88
N ASP A 414 28.80 -5.98 -6.70
CA ASP A 414 28.50 -7.07 -7.65
C ASP A 414 27.05 -7.59 -7.52
N ALA A 415 26.16 -6.88 -6.81
CA ALA A 415 24.77 -7.30 -6.65
C ALA A 415 23.98 -7.14 -7.96
N ALA A 416 23.27 -8.19 -8.37
CA ALA A 416 22.40 -8.20 -9.55
C ALA A 416 21.07 -7.46 -9.33
N ALA A 417 20.64 -7.34 -8.07
CA ALA A 417 19.41 -6.65 -7.69
C ALA A 417 19.44 -6.16 -6.23
N ILE A 418 18.48 -5.32 -5.87
CA ILE A 418 18.09 -5.08 -4.48
C ILE A 418 16.73 -5.68 -4.22
N CYS A 419 16.55 -6.20 -3.00
CA CYS A 419 15.25 -6.60 -2.49
C CYS A 419 14.90 -5.71 -1.29
N ILE A 420 13.80 -4.97 -1.41
CA ILE A 420 13.30 -4.09 -0.36
C ILE A 420 12.41 -4.91 0.57
N ASN A 421 12.84 -4.99 1.83
CA ASN A 421 12.35 -5.85 2.90
C ASN A 421 12.50 -7.35 2.60
N ALA A 422 12.66 -8.15 3.65
CA ALA A 422 12.76 -9.60 3.54
C ALA A 422 11.42 -10.33 3.77
N ILE A 423 10.42 -9.62 4.31
CA ILE A 423 9.10 -10.14 4.66
C ILE A 423 8.07 -9.22 4.01
N ALA A 424 6.99 -9.77 3.45
CA ALA A 424 5.94 -8.99 2.77
C ALA A 424 5.55 -7.75 3.61
N PRO A 425 5.37 -6.56 3.01
CA PRO A 425 5.42 -6.32 1.58
C PRO A 425 6.89 -6.20 1.10
N VAL A 426 7.18 -6.83 -0.05
CA VAL A 426 8.52 -6.88 -0.63
C VAL A 426 8.46 -6.47 -2.09
N THR A 427 9.56 -5.91 -2.60
CA THR A 427 9.77 -5.75 -4.04
C THR A 427 11.24 -5.95 -4.37
N THR A 428 11.54 -6.36 -5.60
CA THR A 428 12.91 -6.56 -6.07
C THR A 428 13.13 -5.70 -7.30
N LEU A 429 14.21 -4.92 -7.28
CA LEU A 429 14.60 -4.03 -8.37
C LEU A 429 15.98 -4.47 -8.90
N PRO A 430 16.08 -4.87 -10.17
CA PRO A 430 17.35 -5.18 -10.81
C PRO A 430 18.30 -3.97 -10.80
N THR A 431 19.60 -4.22 -10.66
CA THR A 431 20.63 -3.17 -10.62
C THR A 431 20.64 -2.32 -11.89
N GLU A 432 20.40 -2.92 -13.06
CA GLU A 432 20.28 -2.16 -14.33
C GLU A 432 19.10 -1.18 -14.32
N GLN A 433 17.95 -1.59 -13.78
CA GLN A 433 16.80 -0.70 -13.65
C GLN A 433 17.11 0.46 -12.69
N LEU A 434 17.80 0.19 -11.58
CA LEU A 434 18.22 1.24 -10.64
C LEU A 434 19.17 2.25 -11.30
N ARG A 435 20.10 1.77 -12.13
CA ARG A 435 21.07 2.59 -12.87
C ARG A 435 20.35 3.57 -13.80
N GLU A 436 19.49 3.06 -14.68
CA GLU A 436 18.72 3.88 -15.63
C GLU A 436 17.91 4.95 -14.91
N MET A 437 17.27 4.58 -13.80
CA MET A 437 16.45 5.49 -13.01
C MET A 437 17.26 6.57 -12.30
N LEU A 438 18.40 6.23 -11.71
CA LEU A 438 19.29 7.20 -11.08
C LEU A 438 19.85 8.21 -12.10
N GLU A 439 20.15 7.77 -13.32
CA GLU A 439 20.58 8.63 -14.40
C GLU A 439 19.50 9.65 -14.79
N LEU A 440 18.25 9.20 -14.95
CA LEU A 440 17.10 10.07 -15.25
C LEU A 440 16.85 11.12 -14.17
N VAL A 441 16.87 10.72 -12.90
CA VAL A 441 16.67 11.65 -11.76
C VAL A 441 17.81 12.67 -11.70
N THR A 442 19.05 12.21 -11.88
CA THR A 442 20.22 13.09 -11.85
C THR A 442 20.22 14.09 -13.00
N GLN A 443 19.76 13.69 -14.20
CA GLN A 443 19.62 14.60 -15.32
C GLN A 443 18.54 15.66 -15.05
N HIS A 444 17.38 15.25 -14.54
CA HIS A 444 16.31 16.16 -14.20
C HIS A 444 16.72 17.16 -13.10
N GLU A 445 17.47 16.73 -12.08
CA GLU A 445 18.03 17.60 -11.04
C GLU A 445 18.99 18.66 -11.63
N LYS A 446 19.81 18.30 -12.62
CA LYS A 446 20.70 19.23 -13.32
C LYS A 446 19.92 20.25 -14.13
N ASP A 447 18.93 19.80 -14.90
CA ASP A 447 18.07 20.69 -15.70
C ASP A 447 17.32 21.70 -14.80
N LEU A 448 16.84 21.26 -13.63
CA LEU A 448 16.25 22.12 -12.60
C LEU A 448 17.25 23.13 -12.03
N ALA A 449 18.48 22.71 -11.71
CA ALA A 449 19.52 23.59 -11.18
C ALA A 449 19.96 24.64 -12.21
N GLU A 450 20.04 24.27 -13.49
CA GLU A 450 20.36 25.19 -14.60
C GLU A 450 19.22 26.22 -14.80
N SER A 451 17.96 25.78 -14.75
CA SER A 451 16.80 26.68 -14.87
C SER A 451 16.65 27.67 -13.69
N GLN A 452 17.13 27.30 -12.50
CA GLN A 452 17.14 28.18 -11.31
C GLN A 452 18.38 29.09 -11.26
N GLY A 453 19.47 28.69 -11.92
CA GLY A 453 20.69 29.50 -12.09
C GLY A 453 20.58 30.61 -13.13
N GLU A 454 19.55 30.58 -13.99
CA GLU A 454 19.29 31.59 -15.03
C GLU A 454 18.34 32.73 -14.59
N GLN A 455 18.05 32.92 -13.29
CA GLN A 455 17.46 34.19 -12.84
C GLN A 455 18.54 35.29 -12.85
N PRO A 456 18.41 36.33 -13.69
CA PRO A 456 19.45 37.34 -13.81
C PRO A 456 19.50 38.21 -12.55
N GLU A 457 20.67 38.22 -11.89
CA GLU A 457 21.11 39.35 -11.07
C GLU A 457 21.17 40.60 -11.96
N GLY A 458 20.06 41.34 -12.00
CA GLY A 458 19.92 42.45 -12.95
C GLY A 458 18.80 43.43 -12.60
N SER A 459 18.80 43.96 -11.37
CA SER A 459 18.10 45.22 -11.08
C SER A 459 18.65 45.87 -9.81
N LYS A 460 19.88 46.38 -9.89
CA LYS A 460 20.32 47.54 -9.12
C LYS A 460 20.87 48.57 -10.10
N GLY A 461 20.28 49.76 -10.12
CA GLY A 461 20.90 50.96 -10.64
C GLY A 461 19.98 51.83 -11.50
N ASP A 462 19.52 52.90 -10.86
CA ASP A 462 19.18 54.21 -11.41
C ASP A 462 17.85 54.40 -12.17
N ASP A 463 16.90 55.02 -11.47
CA ASP A 463 16.58 56.40 -11.84
C ASP A 463 16.22 57.26 -10.61
N ALA A 464 16.94 58.37 -10.49
CA ALA A 464 16.67 59.44 -9.53
C ALA A 464 15.78 60.52 -10.17
N ALA A 465 14.80 60.97 -9.38
CA ALA A 465 14.27 62.34 -9.32
C ALA A 465 13.64 63.00 -10.58
N SER A 466 12.31 63.14 -10.52
CA SER A 466 11.55 64.37 -10.86
C SER A 466 10.11 64.12 -10.35
N GLY A 467 9.45 64.89 -9.49
CA GLY A 467 9.44 66.34 -9.33
C GLY A 467 8.00 66.83 -9.51
N ALA A 468 7.17 66.78 -8.46
CA ALA A 468 6.01 67.64 -8.15
C ALA A 468 5.25 67.08 -6.95
#